data_AF-A0ABD3DAK7-F1
#
_entry.id   AF-A0ABD3DAK7-F1
#
_cell.length_a   1.000
_cell.length_b   1.000
_cell.length_c   1.000
_cell.angle_alpha   90.00
_cell.angle_beta   90.00
_cell.angle_gamma   90.00
#
_symmetry.space_group_name_H-M   'P 1'
#
loop_
_entity.id
_entity.type
_entity.pdbx_description
1 polymer ?
#
loop_
_entity_poly.entity_id
_entity_poly.type
_entity_poly.pdbx_seq_one_letter_code
_entity_poly.pdbx_strand_id
1 'polypeptide(L)' 'MLAKVGVHHYNGNNVDLGTACGKYFRVSCLSFVDQGD' A
#
# COMPACT_ATOMS: atom_id res chain seq x y z
N MET A 1 -14.04 -8.13 6.76
CA MET A 1 -14.12 -6.69 7.14
C MET A 1 -13.81 -6.58 8.63
N LEU A 2 -12.52 -6.55 9.00
CA LEU A 2 -12.12 -6.25 10.37
C LEU A 2 -12.06 -4.72 10.50
N ALA A 3 -12.96 -4.16 11.31
CA ALA A 3 -12.93 -2.80 11.84
C ALA A 3 -12.63 -1.65 10.86
N LYS A 4 -13.66 -1.05 10.23
CA LYS A 4 -13.67 0.33 9.67
C LYS A 4 -12.38 0.87 8.99
N VAL A 5 -11.54 0.00 8.43
CA VAL A 5 -10.31 0.37 7.70
C VAL A 5 -10.72 0.76 6.28
N GLY A 6 -10.34 1.97 5.88
CA GLY A 6 -10.51 2.44 4.50
C GLY A 6 -9.63 1.60 3.57
N VAL A 7 -10.25 0.95 2.59
CA VAL A 7 -9.52 0.27 1.52
C VAL A 7 -9.43 1.24 0.35
N HIS A 8 -8.21 1.66 0.02
CA HIS A 8 -7.93 2.48 -1.15
C HIS A 8 -7.44 1.58 -2.27
N HIS A 9 -8.19 1.50 -3.36
CA HIS A 9 -7.74 0.81 -4.56
C HIS A 9 -6.74 1.68 -5.31
N TYR A 10 -5.50 1.20 -5.38
CA TYR A 10 -4.47 1.84 -6.18
C TYR A 10 -4.71 1.54 -7.67
N ASN A 11 -4.83 2.59 -8.49
CA ASN A 11 -5.12 2.48 -9.93
C ASN A 11 -3.85 2.26 -10.79
N GLY A 12 -2.84 1.57 -10.26
CA GLY A 12 -1.55 1.32 -10.91
C GLY A 12 -1.07 -0.12 -10.72
N ASN A 13 0.15 -0.43 -11.15
CA ASN A 13 0.68 -1.79 -11.05
C ASN A 13 1.46 -2.02 -9.75
N ASN A 14 1.63 -3.30 -9.39
CA ASN A 14 2.39 -3.72 -8.21
C ASN A 14 3.88 -3.31 -8.23
N VAL A 15 4.43 -3.02 -9.42
CA VAL A 15 5.80 -2.49 -9.59
C VAL A 15 5.86 -1.02 -9.16
N ASP A 16 4.89 -0.23 -9.60
CA ASP A 16 4.82 1.21 -9.30
C ASP A 16 4.55 1.42 -7.81
N LEU A 17 3.66 0.62 -7.23
CA LEU A 17 3.37 0.65 -5.80
C LEU A 17 4.60 0.29 -4.95
N GLY A 18 5.35 -0.75 -5.36
CA GLY A 18 6.61 -1.13 -4.70
C GLY A 18 7.66 -0.03 -4.79
N THR A 19 7.81 0.59 -5.96
CA THR A 19 8.74 1.69 -6.20
C THR A 19 8.38 2.92 -5.37
N ALA A 20 7.10 3.28 -5.29
CA ALA A 20 6.60 4.38 -4.46
C ALA A 20 6.89 4.17 -2.96
N CYS A 21 6.90 2.92 -2.51
CA CYS A 21 7.28 2.54 -1.14
C CYS A 21 8.80 2.35 -0.95
N GLY A 22 9.63 2.64 -1.95
CA GLY A 22 11.09 2.45 -1.89
C GLY A 22 11.54 0.98 -1.86
N LYS A 23 10.72 0.05 -2.36
CA LYS A 23 11.06 -1.38 -2.45
C LYS A 23 11.51 -1.75 -3.86
N TYR A 24 12.54 -2.59 -3.93
CA TYR A 24 13.05 -3.17 -5.18
C TYR A 24 12.24 -4.40 -5.65
N PHE A 25 11.09 -4.66 -5.05
CA PHE A 25 10.21 -5.78 -5.37
C PHE A 25 8.76 -5.33 -5.50
N ARG A 26 7.95 -6.13 -6.20
CA ARG A 26 6.53 -5.87 -6.43
C ARG A 26 5.74 -5.98 -5.13
N VAL A 27 4.90 -4.99 -4.84
CA VAL A 27 4.03 -4.96 -3.66
C VAL A 27 2.58 -5.09 -4.10
N SER A 28 1.85 -6.08 -3.57
CA SER A 28 0.43 -6.30 -3.90
C SER A 28 -0.53 -5.68 -2.90
N CYS A 29 -0.11 -5.53 -1.64
CA CYS A 29 -0.91 -4.97 -0.55
C CYS A 29 0.00 -4.19 0.39
N LEU A 30 -0.46 -3.02 0.84
CA LEU A 30 0.21 -2.21 1.85
C LEU A 30 -0.79 -1.92 2.98
N SER A 31 -0.30 -1.99 4.22
CA SER A 31 -1.06 -1.64 5.41
C SER A 31 -0.26 -0.63 6.23
N PHE A 32 -0.88 0.51 6.53
CA PHE A 32 -0.32 1.53 7.41
C PHE A 32 -0.64 1.16 8.86
N VAL A 33 0.40 0.96 9.68
CA VAL A 33 0.26 0.63 11.12
C VAL A 33 0.27 1.90 11.97
N ASP A 34 1.07 2.87 11.55
CA ASP A 34 1.17 4.20 12.13
C ASP A 34 1.32 5.21 10.99
N GLN A 35 0.61 6.34 11.07
CA GLN A 35 0.61 7.34 10.01
C GLN A 35 1.84 8.26 10.05
N GLY A 36 2.65 8.21 11.11
CA GLY A 36 3.71 9.20 11.32
C GLY A 36 3.16 10.63 11.36
N ASP A 37 4.01 11.57 10.94
CA ASP A 37 3.66 12.97 10.61
C ASP A 37 3.47 13.12 9.10
#